data_AF-A0A948XVB8-F1
#
_entry.id   AF-A0A948XVB8-F1
#
_cell.length_a   1.000
_cell.length_b   1.000
_cell.length_c   1.000
_cell.angle_alpha   90.00
_cell.angle_beta   90.00
_cell.angle_gamma   90.00
#
_symmetry.space_group_name_H-M   'P 1'
#
loop_
_entity.id
_entity.type
_entity.pdbx_description
1 polymer ?
#
loop_
_entity_poly.entity_id
_entity_poly.type
_entity_poly.pdbx_seq_one_letter_code
_entity_poly.pdbx_strand_id
1 'polypeptide(L)'
;MSDTQLTSPDEAIALRLIQSIRDHAEAACAPDRVDLVSVTFDVAASGAEASNLKFTPRIDRKTRTILFTGGSAAGATGIAMTATAVYRITPQPA
;
A
#
# COMPACT_ATOMS: atom_id res chain seq x y z
N MET A 1 2.81 6.18 -29.94
CA MET A 1 2.16 5.00 -29.33
C MET A 1 1.81 5.41 -27.93
N SER A 2 0.57 5.86 -27.73
CA SER A 2 0.08 6.29 -26.42
C SER A 2 -0.53 5.06 -25.76
N ASP A 3 0.31 4.27 -25.08
CA ASP A 3 -0.16 3.21 -24.19
C ASP A 3 -0.73 3.86 -22.93
N THR A 4 -1.87 4.54 -23.07
CA THR A 4 -2.76 4.79 -21.94
C THR A 4 -3.38 3.44 -21.62
N GLN A 5 -2.64 2.58 -20.92
CA GLN A 5 -3.21 1.41 -20.27
C GLN A 5 -4.35 1.93 -19.40
N LEU A 6 -5.59 1.68 -19.82
CA LEU A 6 -6.76 1.84 -18.97
C LEU A 6 -6.58 0.84 -17.83
N THR A 7 -5.97 1.28 -16.74
CA THR A 7 -5.98 0.55 -15.48
C THR A 7 -7.43 0.44 -15.05
N SER A 8 -7.85 -0.78 -14.71
CA SER A 8 -9.19 -0.98 -14.15
C SER A 8 -9.35 -0.14 -12.86
N PRO A 9 -10.57 0.28 -12.48
CA PRO A 9 -10.78 1.04 -11.24
C PRO A 9 -10.13 0.37 -10.01
N ASP A 10 -10.23 -0.97 -9.92
CA ASP A 10 -9.62 -1.74 -8.83
C ASP A 10 -8.09 -1.68 -8.87
N GLU A 11 -7.47 -1.70 -10.05
CA GLU A 11 -6.02 -1.55 -10.20
C GLU A 11 -5.55 -0.14 -9.79
N ALA A 12 -6.31 0.89 -10.14
CA ALA A 12 -6.02 2.25 -9.70
C ALA A 12 -6.08 2.38 -8.17
N ILE A 13 -7.06 1.73 -7.52
CA ILE A 13 -7.14 1.66 -6.05
C ILE A 13 -5.93 0.93 -5.48
N ALA A 14 -5.58 -0.24 -6.02
CA ALA A 14 -4.46 -1.05 -5.57
C ALA A 14 -3.13 -0.28 -5.63
N LEU A 15 -2.87 0.42 -6.75
CA LEU A 15 -1.66 1.22 -6.94
C LEU A 15 -1.57 2.36 -5.92
N ARG A 16 -2.66 3.12 -5.71
CA ARG A 16 -2.67 4.21 -4.71
C ARG A 16 -2.52 3.68 -3.29
N LEU A 17 -3.12 2.52 -2.98
CA LEU A 17 -3.00 1.90 -1.66
C LEU A 17 -1.57 1.41 -1.41
N ILE A 18 -0.93 0.73 -2.37
CA ILE A 18 0.49 0.35 -2.25
C ILE A 18 1.37 1.59 -2.05
N GLN A 19 1.15 2.66 -2.82
CA GLN A 19 1.96 3.86 -2.69
C GLN A 19 1.84 4.46 -1.30
N SER A 20 0.61 4.59 -0.77
CA SER A 20 0.37 5.10 0.58
C SER A 20 1.02 4.22 1.66
N ILE A 21 0.99 2.91 1.51
CA ILE A 21 1.65 1.97 2.43
C ILE A 21 3.18 2.08 2.34
N ARG A 22 3.72 2.23 1.13
CA ARG A 22 5.16 2.40 0.89
C ARG A 22 5.67 3.70 1.52
N ASP A 23 5.02 4.82 1.27
CA ASP A 23 5.43 6.13 1.81
C ASP A 23 5.49 6.09 3.35
N HIS A 24 4.48 5.46 3.97
CA HIS A 24 4.44 5.29 5.41
C HIS A 24 5.52 4.32 5.93
N ALA A 25 5.79 3.23 5.21
CA ALA A 25 6.86 2.29 5.55
C ALA A 25 8.25 2.93 5.48
N GLU A 26 8.51 3.70 4.42
CA GLU A 26 9.77 4.44 4.22
C GLU A 26 9.97 5.48 5.33
N ALA A 27 8.95 6.29 5.63
CA ALA A 27 9.01 7.27 6.72
C ALA A 27 9.29 6.62 8.08
N ALA A 28 8.68 5.47 8.36
CA ALA A 28 8.86 4.78 9.64
C ALA A 28 10.19 4.00 9.74
N CYS A 29 10.83 3.68 8.62
CA CYS A 29 12.08 2.92 8.61
C CYS A 29 13.32 3.77 8.37
N ALA A 30 13.17 5.02 7.94
CA ALA A 30 14.28 5.96 7.78
C ALA A 30 15.20 5.94 9.03
N PRO A 31 16.53 5.88 8.83
CA PRO A 31 17.25 5.95 7.55
C PRO A 31 17.37 4.62 6.79
N ASP A 32 16.86 3.51 7.34
CA ASP A 32 16.98 2.20 6.69
C ASP A 32 16.06 2.10 5.46
N ARG A 33 16.52 1.38 4.43
CA ARG A 33 15.72 1.11 3.24
C ARG A 33 14.68 0.04 3.52
N VAL A 34 13.55 0.10 2.81
CA VAL A 34 12.53 -0.95 2.80
C VAL A 34 12.38 -1.55 1.41
N ASP A 35 12.44 -2.87 1.33
CA ASP A 35 12.30 -3.64 0.10
C ASP A 35 11.02 -4.48 0.19
N LEU A 36 10.05 -4.27 -0.72
CA LEU A 36 8.77 -4.99 -0.70
C LEU A 36 9.02 -6.48 -0.98
N VAL A 37 8.57 -7.36 -0.08
CA VAL A 37 8.71 -8.82 -0.20
C VAL A 37 7.41 -9.44 -0.68
N SER A 38 6.29 -9.03 -0.10
CA SER A 38 4.97 -9.53 -0.49
C SER A 38 3.89 -8.48 -0.22
N VAL A 39 2.84 -8.51 -1.03
CA VAL A 39 1.60 -7.78 -0.80
C VAL A 39 0.42 -8.69 -1.10
N THR A 40 -0.60 -8.64 -0.26
CA THR A 40 -1.88 -9.33 -0.46
C THR A 40 -2.99 -8.31 -0.38
N PHE A 41 -3.99 -8.46 -1.24
CA PHE A 41 -5.13 -7.59 -1.32
C PHE A 41 -6.42 -8.37 -1.05
N ASP A 42 -7.28 -7.78 -0.25
CA ASP A 42 -8.67 -8.22 -0.12
C ASP A 42 -9.55 -7.15 -0.78
N VAL A 43 -10.28 -7.54 -1.83
CA VAL A 43 -11.12 -6.64 -2.63
C VAL A 43 -12.58 -6.81 -2.21
N ALA A 44 -13.20 -5.72 -1.76
CA ALA A 44 -14.59 -5.71 -1.32
C ALA A 44 -15.42 -4.87 -2.31
N ALA A 45 -15.97 -5.54 -3.32
CA ALA A 45 -16.90 -5.04 -4.34
C ALA A 45 -16.39 -3.93 -5.28
N SER A 46 -16.43 -4.24 -6.58
CA SER A 46 -16.02 -3.38 -7.70
C SER A 46 -17.00 -2.23 -7.94
N GLY A 47 -16.48 -1.00 -8.05
CA GLY A 47 -17.29 0.17 -8.45
C GLY A 47 -16.91 1.48 -7.77
N ALA A 48 -15.98 1.46 -6.81
CA ALA A 48 -15.42 2.68 -6.25
C ALA A 48 -14.37 3.28 -7.19
N GLU A 49 -14.37 4.60 -7.31
CA GLU A 49 -13.31 5.33 -8.00
C GLU A 49 -12.19 5.69 -7.00
N ALA A 50 -10.94 5.45 -7.38
CA ALA A 50 -9.79 5.68 -6.50
C ALA A 50 -9.67 7.13 -6.02
N SER A 51 -10.20 8.10 -6.76
CA SER A 51 -10.25 9.52 -6.39
C SER A 51 -11.18 9.82 -5.21
N ASN A 52 -12.18 8.98 -4.98
CA ASN A 52 -13.21 9.16 -3.93
C ASN A 52 -12.89 8.36 -2.66
N LEU A 53 -11.73 7.70 -2.60
CA LEU A 53 -11.32 6.89 -1.47
C LEU A 53 -10.28 7.60 -0.61
N LYS A 54 -10.41 7.40 0.71
CA LYS A 54 -9.37 7.72 1.68
C LYS A 54 -8.47 6.50 1.87
N PHE A 55 -7.17 6.70 1.68
CA PHE A 55 -6.14 5.69 1.90
C PHE A 55 -5.53 5.90 3.29
N THR A 56 -5.58 4.85 4.12
CA THR A 56 -5.08 4.91 5.49
C THR A 56 -4.07 3.79 5.71
N PRO A 57 -2.76 4.08 5.64
CA PRO A 57 -1.72 3.10 5.93
C PRO A 57 -1.57 2.93 7.45
N ARG A 58 -1.03 1.80 7.88
CA ARG A 58 -0.78 1.49 9.29
C ARG A 58 0.41 0.53 9.40
N ILE A 59 1.15 0.60 10.50
CA ILE A 59 2.20 -0.37 10.82
C ILE A 59 1.65 -1.31 11.88
N ASP A 60 1.64 -2.60 11.57
CA ASP A 60 1.16 -3.63 12.48
C ASP A 60 2.32 -4.13 13.37
N ARG A 61 3.52 -4.33 12.80
CA ARG A 61 4.72 -4.73 13.56
C ARG A 61 6.02 -4.35 12.84
N LYS A 62 6.94 -3.71 13.55
CA LYS A 62 8.31 -3.44 13.08
C LYS A 62 9.32 -4.27 13.86
N THR A 63 10.23 -4.93 13.15
CA THR A 63 11.41 -5.59 13.73
C THR A 63 12.69 -4.94 13.19
N ARG A 64 13.87 -5.51 13.47
CA ARG A 64 15.12 -5.00 12.91
C ARG A 64 15.26 -5.25 11.39
N THR A 65 14.66 -6.33 10.87
CA THR A 65 14.88 -6.78 9.48
C THR A 65 13.60 -6.96 8.67
N ILE A 66 12.43 -6.95 9.31
CA ILE A 66 11.12 -7.13 8.68
C ILE A 66 10.13 -6.11 9.23
N LEU A 67 9.30 -5.54 8.34
CA LEU A 67 8.15 -4.70 8.65
C LEU A 67 6.88 -5.38 8.15
N PHE A 68 5.93 -5.61 9.06
CA PHE A 68 4.55 -5.95 8.75
C PHE A 68 3.71 -4.68 8.80
N THR A 69 3.09 -4.36 7.67
CA THR A 69 2.34 -3.12 7.48
C THR A 69 1.13 -3.41 6.59
N GLY A 70 0.24 -2.45 6.49
CA GLY A 70 -0.93 -2.59 5.66
C GLY A 70 -1.69 -1.31 5.56
N GLY A 71 -2.89 -1.39 5.03
CA GLY A 71 -3.76 -0.24 4.94
C GLY A 71 -5.14 -0.61 4.40
N SER A 72 -5.98 0.40 4.34
CA SER A 72 -7.31 0.30 3.75
C SER A 72 -7.58 1.49 2.84
N ALA A 73 -8.30 1.24 1.75
CA ALA A 73 -8.96 2.25 0.95
C ALA A 73 -10.46 2.21 1.28
N ALA A 74 -11.00 3.32 1.80
CA ALA A 74 -12.39 3.40 2.23
C ALA A 74 -13.08 4.65 1.67
N GLY A 75 -14.32 4.49 1.22
CA GLY A 75 -15.19 5.55 0.74
C GLY A 75 -16.43 5.69 1.62
N ALA A 76 -17.43 6.45 1.14
CA ALA A 76 -18.68 6.67 1.88
C ALA A 76 -19.46 5.38 2.16
N THR A 77 -19.33 4.37 1.31
CA THR A 77 -20.05 3.09 1.41
C THR A 77 -19.30 2.02 2.20
N GLY A 78 -18.09 2.32 2.70
CA GLY A 78 -17.26 1.40 3.46
C GLY A 78 -15.90 1.14 2.83
N ILE A 79 -15.30 0.00 3.20
CA ILE A 79 -13.99 -0.42 2.72
C ILE A 79 -14.13 -1.02 1.32
N ALA A 80 -13.41 -0.45 0.35
CA ALA A 80 -13.33 -0.99 -1.01
C ALA A 80 -12.18 -2.00 -1.14
N MET A 81 -11.09 -1.78 -0.40
CA MET A 81 -9.92 -2.64 -0.46
C MET A 81 -9.11 -2.58 0.84
N THR A 82 -8.56 -3.71 1.27
CA THR A 82 -7.47 -3.76 2.25
C THR A 82 -6.24 -4.38 1.64
N ALA A 83 -5.08 -3.98 2.16
CA ALA A 83 -3.82 -4.60 1.79
C ALA A 83 -2.98 -4.88 3.02
N THR A 84 -2.29 -6.01 2.99
CA THR A 84 -1.22 -6.37 3.92
C THR A 84 0.07 -6.50 3.13
N ALA A 85 1.10 -5.79 3.55
CA ALA A 85 2.41 -5.80 2.93
C ALA A 85 3.49 -6.19 3.94
N VAL A 86 4.47 -6.93 3.45
CA VAL A 86 5.68 -7.29 4.20
C VAL A 86 6.86 -6.67 3.47
N TYR A 87 7.66 -5.90 4.21
CA TYR A 87 8.91 -5.36 3.72
C TYR A 87 10.08 -5.98 4.47
N ARG A 88 11.19 -6.17 3.76
CA ARG A 88 12.51 -6.35 4.37
C ARG A 88 13.10 -4.98 4.66
N ILE A 89 13.66 -4.81 5.85
CA ILE A 89 14.41 -3.62 6.25
C ILE A 89 15.90 -3.89 6.00
N THR A 90 16.52 -3.05 5.20
CA THR A 90 17.93 -3.14 4.83
C THR A 90 18.64 -1.90 5.36
N PRO A 91 19.58 -2.03 6.32
CA PRO A 91 20.32 -0.89 6.83
C PRO A 91 21.03 -0.14 5.71
N GLN A 92 20.93 1.19 5.71
CA GLN A 92 21.73 1.97 4.77
C GLN A 92 23.17 2.05 5.30
N PRO A 93 24.20 1.75 4.49
CA PRO A 93 25.58 1.97 4.90
C PRO A 93 25.80 3.46 5.18
N ALA A 94 26.51 3.75 6.26
CA ALA A 94 26.86 5.10 6.71
C ALA A 94 27.76 5.83 5.70
#